data_AF-A0A926VL03-F1
#
_entry.id   AF-A0A926VL03-F1
#
_cell.length_a   1.000
_cell.length_b   1.000
_cell.length_c   1.000
_cell.angle_alpha   90.00
_cell.angle_beta   90.00
_cell.angle_gamma   90.00
#
_symmetry.space_group_name_H-M   'P 1'
#
loop_
_entity.id
_entity.type
_entity.pdbx_description
1 polymer ?
#
loop_
_entity_poly.entity_id
_entity_poly.type
_entity_poly.pdbx_seq_one_letter_code
_entity_poly.pdbx_strand_id
1 'polypeptide(L)' 'MKAEDYPFVKELIIDIQGNIQKVVINFSDYQRLLEAMEDEGLVLAMREVKDETPLNLDEALAELEKQ' A
#
# COMPACT_ATOMS: atom_id res chain seq x y z
N MET A 1 -18.55 -17.71 -4.50
CA MET A 1 -18.04 -16.33 -4.38
C MET A 1 -18.57 -15.57 -5.57
N LYS A 2 -19.32 -14.51 -5.34
CA LYS A 2 -19.84 -13.62 -6.38
C LYS A 2 -19.14 -12.27 -6.30
N ALA A 3 -19.10 -11.52 -7.39
CA ALA A 3 -18.54 -10.17 -7.38
C ALA A 3 -19.25 -9.26 -6.36
N GLU A 4 -20.56 -9.46 -6.17
CA GLU A 4 -21.37 -8.72 -5.19
C GLU A 4 -20.91 -8.91 -3.73
N ASP A 5 -20.14 -9.96 -3.43
CA ASP A 5 -19.60 -10.20 -2.09
C ASP A 5 -18.43 -9.25 -1.75
N TYR A 6 -17.94 -8.46 -2.73
CA TYR A 6 -16.76 -7.61 -2.59
C TYR A 6 -17.04 -6.15 -2.99
N PRO A 7 -16.74 -5.16 -2.13
CA PRO A 7 -17.18 -3.78 -2.32
C PRO A 7 -16.69 -3.08 -3.60
N PHE A 8 -15.50 -3.45 -4.09
CA PHE A 8 -14.81 -2.76 -5.20
C PHE A 8 -14.73 -3.60 -6.47
N VAL A 9 -15.25 -4.83 -6.43
CA VAL A 9 -15.12 -5.79 -7.53
C VAL A 9 -16.30 -5.62 -8.48
N LYS A 10 -15.97 -5.32 -9.73
CA LYS A 10 -16.95 -5.32 -10.82
C LYS A 10 -17.16 -6.70 -11.41
N GLU A 11 -16.08 -7.45 -11.57
CA GLU A 11 -16.11 -8.77 -12.21
C GLU A 11 -15.00 -9.66 -11.66
N LEU A 12 -15.29 -10.96 -11.56
CA LEU A 12 -14.33 -12.00 -11.24
C LEU A 12 -14.15 -12.89 -12.47
N ILE A 13 -12.91 -13.00 -12.96
CA ILE A 13 -12.56 -13.93 -14.04
C ILE A 13 -12.02 -15.19 -13.38
N ILE A 14 -12.75 -16.29 -13.56
CA ILE A 14 -12.47 -17.59 -12.95
C ILE A 14 -12.05 -18.62 -14.00
N ASP A 15 -11.29 -19.62 -13.59
CA ASP A 15 -10.94 -20.76 -14.43
C ASP A 15 -12.04 -21.83 -14.48
N ILE A 16 -11.80 -22.88 -15.25
CA ILE A 16 -12.74 -24.01 -15.40
C ILE A 16 -12.98 -24.81 -14.11
N GLN A 17 -12.12 -24.64 -13.10
CA GLN A 17 -12.23 -25.27 -11.78
C GLN A 17 -12.91 -24.34 -10.77
N GLY A 18 -13.19 -23.09 -11.14
CA GLY A 18 -13.80 -22.07 -10.30
C GLY A 18 -12.81 -21.24 -9.49
N ASN A 19 -11.51 -21.33 -9.74
CA ASN A 19 -10.51 -20.51 -9.06
C ASN A 19 -10.45 -19.11 -9.68
N ILE A 20 -10.34 -18.08 -8.84
CA ILE A 20 -10.20 -16.69 -9.29
C ILE A 20 -8.80 -16.50 -9.89
N GLN A 21 -8.76 -16.08 -11.17
CA GLN A 21 -7.50 -15.72 -11.84
C GLN A 21 -7.31 -14.21 -11.95
N LYS A 22 -8.40 -13.44 -12.11
CA LYS A 22 -8.33 -11.98 -12.21
C LYS A 22 -9.54 -11.35 -11.53
N VAL A 23 -9.32 -10.13 -11.04
CA VAL A 23 -10.34 -9.27 -10.45
C VAL A 23 -10.38 -7.98 -11.25
N VAL A 24 -11.56 -7.62 -11.75
CA VAL A 24 -11.77 -6.36 -12.45
C VAL A 24 -12.36 -5.36 -11.46
N ILE A 25 -11.72 -4.22 -11.32
CA ILE A 25 -12.15 -3.10 -10.46
C ILE A 25 -12.18 -1.81 -11.28
N ASN A 26 -12.83 -0.76 -10.79
CA ASN A 26 -12.69 0.55 -11.43
C ASN A 26 -11.27 1.08 -11.28
N PHE A 27 -10.83 1.84 -12.27
CA PHE A 27 -9.56 2.55 -12.20
C PHE A 27 -9.49 3.50 -11.00
N SER A 28 -10.57 4.24 -10.71
CA SER A 28 -10.62 5.14 -9.55
C SER A 28 -10.49 4.41 -8.22
N ASP A 29 -11.07 3.21 -8.12
CA ASP A 29 -11.00 2.40 -6.89
C ASP A 29 -9.61 1.78 -6.74
N TYR A 30 -8.97 1.39 -7.85
CA TYR A 30 -7.58 0.97 -7.88
C TYR A 30 -6.62 2.07 -7.41
N GLN A 31 -6.80 3.31 -7.89
CA GLN A 31 -5.97 4.43 -7.45
C GLN A 31 -6.09 4.68 -5.94
N ARG A 32 -7.32 4.65 -5.41
CA ARG A 32 -7.55 4.78 -3.96
C ARG A 32 -6.91 3.65 -3.16
N LEU A 33 -6.89 2.43 -3.70
CA LEU A 33 -6.22 1.30 -3.06
C LEU A 33 -4.71 1.55 -2.98
N LEU A 34 -4.09 2.04 -4.06
CA LEU A 34 -2.66 2.36 -4.07
C LEU A 34 -2.33 3.45 -3.04
N GLU A 35 -3.09 4.55 -3.03
CA GLU A 35 -2.91 5.63 -2.04
C GLU A 35 -3.01 5.10 -0.61
N ALA A 36 -4.03 4.29 -0.31
CA ALA A 36 -4.19 3.71 1.03
C ALA A 36 -3.02 2.79 1.43
N MET A 37 -2.47 2.03 0.49
CA MET A 37 -1.30 1.17 0.72
C MET A 37 -0.03 1.99 0.95
N GLU A 38 0.15 3.08 0.20
CA GLU A 38 1.29 4.01 0.37
C GLU A 38 1.22 4.70 1.74
N ASP A 39 0.05 5.21 2.13
CA ASP A 39 -0.17 5.85 3.42
C ASP A 39 0.07 4.86 4.58
N GLU A 40 -0.42 3.63 4.47
CA GLU A 40 -0.16 2.59 5.47
C GLU A 40 1.33 2.28 5.58
N GLY A 41 2.01 2.13 4.43
CA GLY A 41 3.46 1.92 4.39
C GLY A 41 4.24 3.04 5.06
N LEU A 42 3.85 4.30 4.81
CA LEU A 42 4.47 5.46 5.45
C LEU A 42 4.23 5.45 6.97
N VAL A 43 3.02 5.16 7.42
CA VAL A 43 2.70 5.07 8.85
C VAL A 43 3.53 3.98 9.53
N LEU A 44 3.74 2.83 8.88
CA LEU A 44 4.60 1.77 9.41
C LEU A 44 6.06 2.22 9.51
N ALA A 45 6.61 2.82 8.46
CA ALA A 45 7.97 3.34 8.47
C ALA A 45 8.18 4.37 9.59
N MET A 46 7.24 5.31 9.76
CA MET A 46 7.29 6.29 10.85
C MET A 46 7.23 5.64 12.24
N ARG A 47 6.48 4.54 12.40
CA ARG A 47 6.38 3.81 13.66
C ARG A 47 7.66 3.05 13.99
N GLU A 48 8.36 2.52 13.00
CA GLU A 48 9.63 1.81 13.19
C GLU A 48 10.71 2.73 13.79
N VAL A 49 10.74 3.98 13.35
CA VAL A 49 11.73 4.98 13.79
C VAL A 49 11.23 5.90 14.92
N LYS A 50 10.06 5.63 15.50
CA LYS A 50 9.37 6.56 16.43
C LYS A 50 10.18 6.95 17.67
N ASP A 51 11.09 6.07 18.11
CA ASP A 51 11.89 6.22 19.32
C ASP A 51 13.34 6.63 19.00
N GLU A 52 13.68 6.83 17.73
CA GLU A 52 15.00 7.31 17.30
C GLU A 52 15.20 8.77 17.70
N THR A 53 16.45 9.16 17.95
CA THR A 53 16.81 10.54 18.27
C THR A 53 16.61 11.42 17.03
N PRO A 54 15.73 12.43 17.06
CA PRO A 54 15.56 13.35 15.94
C PRO A 54 16.84 14.18 15.75
N LEU A 55 17.30 14.26 14.51
CA LEU A 55 18.43 15.10 14.12
C LEU A 55 17.92 16.44 13.61
N ASN A 56 18.67 17.51 13.89
CA ASN A 56 18.50 18.75 13.15
C ASN A 56 19.12 18.62 11.74
N LEU A 57 18.94 19.63 10.90
CA LEU A 57 19.40 19.61 9.51
C LEU A 57 20.91 19.36 9.39
N ASP A 58 21.73 20.07 10.17
CA ASP A 58 23.19 19.96 10.10
C ASP A 58 23.67 18.57 10.57
N GLU A 59 23.04 18.04 11.62
CA GLU A 59 23.30 16.69 12.13
C GLU A 59 22.92 15.61 11.12
N ALA A 60 21.75 15.75 10.46
CA ALA A 60 21.29 14.81 9.44
C ALA A 60 22.20 14.81 8.20
N LEU A 61 22.67 15.98 7.76
CA LEU A 61 23.62 16.10 6.66
C LEU A 61 24.97 15.46 7.02
N ALA A 62 25.48 15.71 8.22
CA ALA A 62 26.72 15.09 8.70
C ALA A 62 26.61 13.57 8.84
N GLU A 63 25.43 13.04 9.17
CA GLU A 63 25.19 11.58 9.23
C GLU A 63 25.09 10.97 7.84
N LEU A 64 24.46 11.66 6.88
CA LEU A 64 24.34 11.21 5.50
C LEU A 64 25.71 11.09 4.80
N GLU A 65 26.64 12.01 5.09
CA GLU A 65 28.01 12.00 4.52
C GLU A 65 28.90 10.86 5.06
N LYS A 66 28.50 10.18 6.13
CA LYS A 66 29.24 9.03 6.68
C LYS A 66 28.94 7.71 5.98
N GLN A 67 27.84 7.65 5.21
CA GLN A 67 27.43 6.49 4.42
C GLN A 67 28.06 6.53 3.03
#